data_AF-A0A1Y1ZHV0-F1
#
_entry.id   AF-A0A1Y1ZHV0-F1
#
_cell.length_a   1.000
_cell.length_b   1.000
_cell.length_c   1.000
_cell.angle_alpha   90.00
_cell.angle_beta   90.00
_cell.angle_gamma   90.00
#
_symmetry.space_group_name_H-M   'P 1'
#
loop_
_entity.id
_entity.type
_entity.pdbx_description
1 polymer ?
#
loop_
_entity_poly.entity_id
_entity_poly.type
_entity_poly.pdbx_seq_one_letter_code
_entity_poly.pdbx_strand_id
1 'polypeptide(L)'
;MSGIIMGSIDSDETLLGLCASYAILASVEDCLNLMEQRQFCTNFFSLLVERDSHEGIAEIVNMPKSAVIELVEALLGPAIDKLLSLMSCLPPEPDELEEDSHIWTQRLARSVALLLDLGVDSYFGSHGSRFDVKYFKREMDFIRYFPKNVLGFECSMRPLACLDCFLDKKSVWVFQIGVDLAPWSLLSSEKREKLSILTTIDTFAHIRGPVWAELVEQDSSENPIKRIKKYHFSKGCIRPMAKSFVTSEVKGHWFSWPEEYRLRFSRYFTPQFEREPEVFLRLDDKLLIGAELLVN
;
A
#
# COMPACT_ATOMS: atom_id res chain seq x y z
N MET A 1 -47.36 36.29 -5.28
CA MET A 1 -46.05 35.87 -5.82
C MET A 1 -45.06 35.96 -4.67
N SER A 2 -44.84 34.85 -3.98
CA SER A 2 -43.83 34.75 -2.91
C SER A 2 -42.64 34.02 -3.51
N GLY A 3 -41.53 34.74 -3.66
CA GLY A 3 -40.26 34.18 -4.12
C GLY A 3 -39.68 33.28 -3.04
N ILE A 4 -39.33 32.06 -3.43
CA ILE A 4 -38.60 31.08 -2.64
C ILE A 4 -37.14 31.56 -2.57
N ILE A 5 -36.63 31.82 -1.37
CA ILE A 5 -35.19 31.97 -1.14
C ILE A 5 -34.62 30.55 -1.11
N MET A 6 -34.02 30.14 -2.22
CA MET A 6 -33.44 28.82 -2.43
C MET A 6 -31.90 28.95 -2.42
N GLY A 7 -31.34 29.54 -1.36
CA GLY A 7 -29.90 29.75 -1.23
C GLY A 7 -29.45 29.64 0.22
N SER A 8 -29.03 28.44 0.64
CA SER A 8 -28.11 28.23 1.78
C SER A 8 -27.70 26.75 1.99
N ILE A 9 -28.14 25.80 1.16
CA ILE A 9 -27.97 24.36 1.47
C ILE A 9 -26.55 23.84 1.11
N ASP A 10 -25.78 24.52 0.26
CA ASP A 10 -24.52 23.99 -0.29
C ASP A 10 -23.24 24.35 0.52
N SER A 11 -23.22 25.53 1.16
CA SER A 11 -22.04 26.00 1.90
C SER A 11 -21.77 25.24 3.20
N ASP A 12 -22.85 24.88 3.90
CA ASP A 12 -22.78 24.18 5.19
C ASP A 12 -22.36 22.72 4.99
N GLU A 13 -22.82 22.07 3.93
CA GLU A 13 -22.42 20.70 3.58
C GLU A 13 -20.94 20.62 3.20
N THR A 14 -20.45 21.62 2.45
CA THR A 14 -19.04 21.73 2.08
C THR A 14 -18.14 21.83 3.31
N LEU A 15 -18.46 22.76 4.22
CA LEU A 15 -17.70 22.95 5.48
C LEU A 15 -17.75 21.70 6.36
N LEU A 16 -18.93 21.08 6.53
CA LEU A 16 -19.07 19.87 7.32
C LEU A 16 -18.22 18.72 6.78
N GLY A 17 -18.14 18.54 5.45
CA GLY A 17 -17.30 17.50 4.86
C GLY A 17 -15.79 17.80 4.97
N LEU A 18 -15.37 19.06 4.91
CA LEU A 18 -13.98 19.44 5.20
C LEU A 18 -13.62 19.16 6.66
N CYS A 19 -14.47 19.60 7.61
CA CYS A 19 -14.30 19.31 9.04
C CYS A 19 -14.26 17.80 9.32
N ALA A 20 -15.13 17.02 8.67
CA ALA A 20 -15.14 15.56 8.82
C ALA A 20 -13.88 14.91 8.24
N SER A 21 -13.31 15.45 7.17
CA SER A 21 -12.05 14.94 6.57
C SER A 21 -10.85 15.31 7.44
N TYR A 22 -10.81 16.54 7.94
CA TYR A 22 -9.83 17.00 8.93
C TYR A 22 -9.84 16.12 10.18
N ALA A 23 -11.02 15.84 10.76
CA ALA A 23 -11.13 15.02 11.97
C ALA A 23 -10.57 13.60 11.77
N ILE A 24 -10.78 13.00 10.59
CA ILE A 24 -10.19 11.71 10.24
C ILE A 24 -8.67 11.82 10.15
N LEU A 25 -8.14 12.82 9.43
CA LEU A 25 -6.70 12.98 9.26
C LEU A 25 -5.97 13.29 10.58
N ALA A 26 -6.57 14.10 11.44
CA ALA A 26 -6.06 14.33 12.79
C ALA A 26 -6.00 13.01 13.60
N SER A 27 -7.03 12.16 13.48
CA SER A 27 -7.02 10.82 14.10
C SER A 27 -5.93 9.92 13.50
N VAL A 28 -5.68 9.97 12.19
CA VAL A 28 -4.60 9.24 11.52
C VAL A 28 -3.24 9.72 12.03
N GLU A 29 -3.04 11.03 12.18
CA GLU A 29 -1.83 11.61 12.74
C GLU A 29 -1.60 11.16 14.19
N ASP A 30 -2.63 11.21 15.04
CA ASP A 30 -2.57 10.73 16.43
C ASP A 30 -2.21 9.24 16.50
N CYS A 31 -2.78 8.41 15.62
CA CYS A 31 -2.44 7.00 15.49
C CYS A 31 -0.96 6.81 15.09
N LEU A 32 -0.45 7.59 14.14
CA LEU A 32 0.96 7.54 13.74
C LEU A 32 1.90 7.97 14.87
N ASN A 33 1.56 9.04 15.58
CA ASN A 33 2.28 9.49 16.77
C ASN A 33 2.36 8.38 17.82
N LEU A 34 1.24 7.71 18.09
CA LEU A 34 1.19 6.60 19.03
C LEU A 34 2.04 5.41 18.55
N MET A 35 1.98 5.05 17.26
CA MET A 35 2.79 3.96 16.70
C MET A 35 4.29 4.22 16.83
N GLU A 36 4.72 5.44 16.53
CA GLU A 36 6.12 5.86 16.66
C GLU A 36 6.59 5.80 18.12
N GLN A 37 5.79 6.35 19.05
CA GLN A 37 6.09 6.28 20.50
C GLN A 37 6.20 4.85 21.00
N ARG A 38 5.44 3.92 20.42
CA ARG A 38 5.44 2.50 20.75
C ARG A 38 6.44 1.68 19.92
N GLN A 39 7.23 2.33 19.06
CA GLN A 39 8.24 1.71 18.20
C GLN A 39 7.66 0.66 17.22
N PHE A 40 6.39 0.82 16.82
CA PHE A 40 5.76 0.00 15.77
C PHE A 40 6.08 0.50 14.36
N CYS A 41 6.39 1.79 14.23
CA CYS A 41 6.91 2.38 13.02
C CYS A 41 7.97 3.42 13.38
N THR A 42 8.74 3.85 12.38
CA THR A 42 9.68 4.96 12.53
C THR A 42 8.99 6.28 12.21
N ASN A 43 8.88 6.63 10.93
CA ASN A 43 8.31 7.90 10.46
C ASN A 43 7.38 7.73 9.25
N PHE A 44 6.91 6.51 8.98
CA PHE A 44 5.96 6.20 7.92
C PHE A 44 5.12 4.98 8.26
N PHE A 45 4.01 4.80 7.55
CA PHE A 45 3.31 3.52 7.45
C PHE A 45 3.27 3.07 6.00
N SER A 46 2.95 1.81 5.74
CA SER A 46 2.97 1.26 4.39
C SER A 46 1.61 0.77 3.93
N LEU A 47 1.32 1.01 2.65
CA LEU A 47 0.15 0.54 1.92
C LEU A 47 0.60 -0.47 0.86
N LEU A 48 -0.22 -1.47 0.58
CA LEU A 48 -0.01 -2.34 -0.58
C LEU A 48 -0.96 -1.90 -1.69
N VAL A 49 -0.42 -1.36 -2.78
CA VAL A 49 -1.17 -0.71 -3.86
C VAL A 49 -0.99 -1.47 -5.17
N GLU A 50 -2.06 -1.94 -5.80
CA GLU A 50 -2.02 -2.56 -7.13
C GLU A 50 -1.65 -1.52 -8.20
N ARG A 51 -0.73 -1.86 -9.11
CA ARG A 51 -0.28 -0.96 -10.18
C ARG A 51 -1.23 -1.03 -11.36
N ASP A 52 -1.74 0.12 -11.79
CA ASP A 52 -2.59 0.21 -13.00
C ASP A 52 -1.88 -0.25 -14.29
N SER A 53 -0.56 -0.10 -14.36
CA SER A 53 0.21 -0.43 -15.56
C SER A 53 0.51 -1.92 -15.73
N HIS A 54 0.36 -2.73 -14.67
CA HIS A 54 0.71 -4.15 -14.66
C HIS A 54 -0.26 -4.94 -13.78
N GLU A 55 -1.26 -5.55 -14.41
CA GLU A 55 -2.16 -6.49 -13.75
C GLU A 55 -1.36 -7.58 -13.02
N GLY A 56 -1.76 -7.90 -11.78
CA GLY A 56 -1.08 -8.92 -11.00
C GLY A 56 0.11 -8.44 -10.17
N ILE A 57 0.45 -7.15 -10.19
CA ILE A 57 1.55 -6.58 -9.38
C ILE A 57 1.03 -5.52 -8.40
N ALA A 58 1.33 -5.71 -7.13
CA ALA A 58 1.14 -4.70 -6.09
C ALA A 58 2.48 -4.18 -5.58
N GLU A 59 2.57 -2.88 -5.35
CA GLU A 59 3.74 -2.19 -4.82
C GLU A 59 3.51 -1.79 -3.36
N ILE A 60 4.54 -1.94 -2.53
CA ILE A 60 4.51 -1.38 -1.19
C ILE A 60 4.85 0.11 -1.28
N VAL A 61 3.89 0.96 -0.92
CA VAL A 61 4.02 2.41 -0.90
C VAL A 61 4.14 2.88 0.54
N ASN A 62 5.24 3.54 0.87
CA ASN A 62 5.43 4.15 2.19
C ASN A 62 4.82 5.54 2.19
N MET A 63 3.96 5.81 3.16
CA MET A 63 3.36 7.11 3.41
C MET A 63 4.10 7.78 4.57
N PRO A 64 4.94 8.80 4.30
CA PRO A 64 5.65 9.52 5.34
C PRO A 64 4.69 10.24 6.28
N LYS A 65 5.00 10.23 7.57
CA LYS A 65 4.27 10.99 8.58
C LYS A 65 4.24 12.48 8.24
N SER A 66 5.34 13.02 7.71
CA SER A 66 5.40 14.43 7.28
C SER A 66 4.35 14.75 6.21
N ALA A 67 4.09 13.84 5.27
CA ALA A 67 3.07 14.03 4.25
C ALA A 67 1.65 14.06 4.87
N VAL A 68 1.39 13.27 5.92
CA VAL A 68 0.11 13.31 6.64
C VAL A 68 -0.05 14.64 7.39
N ILE A 69 1.00 15.12 8.05
CA ILE A 69 0.99 16.41 8.76
C ILE A 69 0.74 17.56 7.77
N GLU A 70 1.46 17.57 6.65
CA GLU A 70 1.26 18.57 5.58
C GLU A 70 -0.19 18.57 5.06
N LEU A 71 -0.82 17.40 4.93
CA LEU A 71 -2.23 17.28 4.54
C LEU A 71 -3.19 17.82 5.60
N VAL A 72 -2.92 17.57 6.89
CA VAL A 72 -3.72 18.10 8.01
C VAL A 72 -3.67 19.63 8.02
N GLU A 73 -2.46 20.19 7.93
CA GLU A 73 -2.23 21.63 7.90
C GLU A 73 -2.87 22.29 6.68
N ALA A 74 -2.75 21.66 5.50
CA ALA A 74 -3.33 22.16 4.25
C ALA A 74 -4.86 22.23 4.28
N LEU A 75 -5.54 21.37 5.06
CA LEU A 75 -7.00 21.40 5.19
C LEU A 75 -7.50 22.33 6.30
N LEU A 76 -6.67 22.61 7.30
CA LEU A 76 -7.02 23.49 8.41
C LEU A 76 -7.25 24.92 7.94
N GLY A 77 -6.38 25.45 7.07
CA GLY A 77 -6.49 26.80 6.52
C GLY A 77 -7.83 27.05 5.82
N PRO A 78 -8.16 26.31 4.74
CA PRO A 78 -9.42 26.45 4.01
C PRO A 78 -10.67 26.27 4.90
N ALA A 79 -10.63 25.37 5.89
CA ALA A 79 -11.75 25.18 6.81
C ALA A 79 -11.95 26.39 7.73
N ILE A 80 -10.86 26.97 8.25
CA ILE A 80 -10.89 28.19 9.07
C ILE A 80 -11.35 29.38 8.23
N ASP A 81 -10.80 29.57 7.03
CA ASP A 81 -11.15 30.69 6.15
C ASP A 81 -12.64 30.64 5.77
N LYS A 82 -13.16 29.46 5.45
CA LYS A 82 -14.59 29.28 5.16
C LYS A 82 -15.45 29.55 6.39
N LEU A 83 -15.06 29.08 7.57
CA LEU A 83 -15.78 29.35 8.82
C LEU A 83 -15.79 30.85 9.17
N LEU A 84 -14.66 31.53 9.01
CA LEU A 84 -14.56 32.98 9.18
C LEU A 84 -15.43 33.73 8.16
N SER A 85 -15.46 33.29 6.91
CA SER A 85 -16.33 33.88 5.88
C SER A 85 -17.82 33.78 6.25
N LEU A 86 -18.26 32.61 6.73
CA LEU A 86 -19.64 32.38 7.20
C LEU A 86 -19.98 33.22 8.43
N MET A 87 -19.00 33.41 9.34
CA MET A 87 -19.16 34.26 10.51
C MET A 87 -19.17 35.76 10.19
N SER A 88 -18.59 36.18 9.05
CA SER A 88 -18.39 37.60 8.72
C SER A 88 -19.62 38.33 8.17
N CYS A 89 -20.77 37.65 7.97
CA CYS A 89 -22.03 38.20 7.46
C CYS A 89 -21.94 39.00 6.15
N LEU A 90 -20.79 39.00 5.47
CA LEU A 90 -20.60 39.63 4.17
C LEU A 90 -21.14 38.68 3.11
N PRO A 91 -22.03 39.15 2.21
CA PRO A 91 -22.49 38.31 1.11
C PRO A 91 -21.26 37.94 0.25
N PRO A 92 -21.04 36.65 -0.06
CA PRO A 92 -19.97 36.27 -0.96
C PRO A 92 -20.20 36.92 -2.33
N GLU A 93 -19.16 37.51 -2.91
CA GLU A 93 -19.22 37.86 -4.33
C GLU A 93 -19.35 36.55 -5.13
N PRO A 94 -20.32 36.44 -6.04
CA PRO A 94 -20.55 35.21 -6.77
C PRO A 94 -19.48 35.07 -7.86
N ASP A 95 -18.44 34.30 -7.57
CA ASP A 95 -17.49 33.85 -8.59
C ASP A 95 -17.81 32.38 -8.94
N GLU A 96 -18.52 32.19 -10.06
CA GLU A 96 -19.03 30.88 -10.52
C GLU A 96 -17.91 29.86 -10.81
N LEU A 97 -16.64 30.30 -10.85
CA LEU A 97 -15.47 29.44 -11.03
C LEU A 97 -14.92 28.84 -9.72
N GLU A 98 -15.27 29.40 -8.55
CA GLU A 98 -14.76 28.91 -7.26
C GLU A 98 -15.57 27.72 -6.71
N GLU A 99 -16.86 27.61 -7.06
CA GLU A 99 -17.77 26.61 -6.49
C GLU A 99 -17.38 25.17 -6.88
N ASP A 100 -17.01 24.95 -8.15
CA ASP A 100 -16.51 23.65 -8.63
C ASP A 100 -15.17 23.25 -7.99
N SER A 101 -14.31 24.23 -7.69
CA SER A 101 -13.00 24.02 -7.07
C SER A 101 -13.13 23.58 -5.60
N HIS A 102 -14.08 24.16 -4.87
CA HIS A 102 -14.33 23.81 -3.46
C HIS A 102 -14.90 22.40 -3.30
N ILE A 103 -15.89 22.04 -4.12
CA ILE A 103 -16.50 20.70 -4.11
C ILE A 103 -15.44 19.64 -4.46
N TRP A 104 -14.58 19.93 -5.44
CA TRP A 104 -13.50 19.02 -5.82
C TRP A 104 -12.50 18.84 -4.68
N THR A 105 -12.07 19.94 -4.06
CA THR A 105 -11.14 19.92 -2.91
C THR A 105 -11.70 19.12 -1.75
N GLN A 106 -12.97 19.34 -1.40
CA GLN A 106 -13.66 18.60 -0.34
C GLN A 106 -13.71 17.09 -0.64
N ARG A 107 -14.10 16.71 -1.87
CA ARG A 107 -14.17 15.30 -2.27
C ARG A 107 -12.80 14.64 -2.27
N LEU A 108 -11.76 15.34 -2.74
CA LEU A 108 -10.39 14.83 -2.71
C LEU A 108 -9.92 14.65 -1.27
N ALA A 109 -10.11 15.66 -0.41
CA ALA A 109 -9.77 15.60 1.01
C ALA A 109 -10.43 14.41 1.69
N ARG A 110 -11.72 14.18 1.40
CA ARG A 110 -12.46 13.03 1.94
C ARG A 110 -11.89 11.70 1.45
N SER A 111 -11.55 11.61 0.18
CA SER A 111 -10.98 10.41 -0.44
C SER A 111 -9.64 10.04 0.21
N VAL A 112 -8.75 11.03 0.34
CA VAL A 112 -7.43 10.86 0.95
C VAL A 112 -7.57 10.53 2.43
N ALA A 113 -8.43 11.23 3.18
CA ALA A 113 -8.68 10.95 4.59
C ALA A 113 -9.11 9.50 4.83
N LEU A 114 -10.11 9.02 4.08
CA LEU A 114 -10.60 7.64 4.19
C LEU A 114 -9.55 6.61 3.74
N LEU A 115 -8.79 6.90 2.70
CA LEU A 115 -7.71 6.04 2.22
C LEU A 115 -6.62 5.87 3.29
N LEU A 116 -6.20 6.96 3.94
CA LEU A 116 -5.16 6.94 4.96
C LEU A 116 -5.64 6.27 6.25
N ASP A 117 -6.89 6.49 6.65
CA ASP A 117 -7.52 5.82 7.80
C ASP A 117 -7.53 4.30 7.64
N LEU A 118 -8.10 3.82 6.53
CA LEU A 118 -8.05 2.40 6.17
C LEU A 118 -6.62 1.91 5.99
N GLY A 119 -5.73 2.79 5.53
CA GLY A 119 -4.32 2.53 5.35
C GLY A 119 -3.61 2.15 6.63
N VAL A 120 -3.77 2.97 7.67
CA VAL A 120 -3.22 2.72 8.99
C VAL A 120 -3.79 1.41 9.56
N ASP A 121 -5.11 1.20 9.46
CA ASP A 121 -5.75 -0.04 9.92
C ASP A 121 -5.25 -1.28 9.16
N SER A 122 -5.02 -1.16 7.85
CA SER A 122 -4.48 -2.24 7.02
C SER A 122 -3.03 -2.56 7.38
N TYR A 123 -2.23 -1.55 7.70
CA TYR A 123 -0.86 -1.69 8.15
C TYR A 123 -0.80 -2.47 9.47
N PHE A 124 -1.62 -2.09 10.46
CA PHE A 124 -1.79 -2.84 11.72
C PHE A 124 -2.32 -4.27 11.49
N GLY A 125 -3.30 -4.43 10.59
CA GLY A 125 -3.99 -5.69 10.33
C GLY A 125 -3.17 -6.70 9.53
N SER A 126 -2.21 -6.23 8.74
CA SER A 126 -1.32 -7.06 7.91
C SER A 126 -0.47 -8.06 8.74
N HIS A 127 -0.32 -7.82 10.05
CA HIS A 127 0.44 -8.68 10.97
C HIS A 127 -0.38 -9.81 11.62
N GLY A 128 -1.69 -9.89 11.42
CA GLY A 128 -2.44 -11.08 11.84
C GLY A 128 -3.92 -10.91 12.19
N SER A 129 -4.45 -9.68 12.23
CA SER A 129 -5.86 -9.43 12.58
C SER A 129 -6.66 -8.80 11.44
N ARG A 130 -7.76 -9.47 11.06
CA ARG A 130 -8.78 -8.96 10.15
C ARG A 130 -9.58 -7.83 10.81
N PHE A 131 -9.36 -6.59 10.39
CA PHE A 131 -10.04 -5.42 10.96
C PHE A 131 -11.56 -5.45 10.66
N ASP A 132 -11.97 -6.02 9.53
CA ASP A 132 -13.37 -6.27 9.18
C ASP A 132 -14.06 -7.16 10.22
N VAL A 133 -13.42 -8.25 10.62
CA VAL A 133 -13.96 -9.14 11.66
C VAL A 133 -13.91 -8.47 13.04
N LYS A 134 -12.81 -7.80 13.36
CA LYS A 134 -12.59 -7.22 14.71
C LYS A 134 -13.48 -6.01 15.00
N TYR A 135 -13.56 -5.07 14.06
CA TYR A 135 -14.25 -3.79 14.27
C TYR A 135 -15.65 -3.80 13.66
N PHE A 136 -15.80 -4.34 12.45
CA PHE A 136 -17.09 -4.38 11.75
C PHE A 136 -17.93 -5.62 12.07
N LYS A 137 -17.36 -6.61 12.79
CA LYS A 137 -18.02 -7.86 13.20
C LYS A 137 -18.60 -8.63 12.01
N ARG A 138 -18.04 -8.44 10.81
CA ARG A 138 -18.45 -9.12 9.58
C ARG A 138 -17.25 -9.31 8.66
N GLU A 139 -17.30 -10.37 7.85
CA GLU A 139 -16.33 -10.54 6.78
C GLU A 139 -16.67 -9.60 5.62
N MET A 140 -15.67 -8.86 5.15
CA MET A 140 -15.79 -7.97 4.00
C MET A 140 -14.82 -8.41 2.90
N ASP A 141 -15.33 -8.55 1.69
CA ASP A 141 -14.50 -8.87 0.52
C ASP A 141 -13.79 -7.64 -0.04
N PHE A 142 -14.42 -6.47 0.11
CA PHE A 142 -13.92 -5.18 -0.36
C PHE A 142 -14.57 -4.00 0.39
N ILE A 143 -13.89 -2.86 0.35
CA ILE A 143 -14.35 -1.52 0.76
C ILE A 143 -14.10 -0.59 -0.42
N ARG A 144 -15.08 0.23 -0.79
CA ARG A 144 -15.04 1.07 -2.00
C ARG A 144 -15.46 2.50 -1.70
N TYR A 145 -14.75 3.43 -2.32
CA TYR A 145 -15.11 4.83 -2.34
C TYR A 145 -14.78 5.41 -3.72
N PHE A 146 -15.81 5.65 -4.53
CA PHE A 146 -15.66 6.13 -5.92
C PHE A 146 -16.44 7.42 -6.13
N PRO A 147 -15.91 8.57 -5.68
CA PRO A 147 -16.47 9.85 -6.04
C PRO A 147 -16.27 10.09 -7.55
N LYS A 148 -17.29 10.64 -8.21
CA LYS A 148 -17.25 10.95 -9.65
C LYS A 148 -16.18 12.00 -9.96
N ASN A 149 -15.34 11.78 -10.97
CA ASN A 149 -14.29 12.71 -11.45
C ASN A 149 -13.25 13.10 -10.38
N VAL A 150 -13.11 12.31 -9.32
CA VAL A 150 -12.15 12.54 -8.22
C VAL A 150 -11.43 11.23 -7.93
N LEU A 151 -10.28 11.33 -7.26
CA LEU A 151 -9.54 10.17 -6.78
C LEU A 151 -10.47 9.26 -5.94
N GLY A 152 -10.66 8.04 -6.40
CA GLY A 152 -11.34 6.98 -5.66
C GLY A 152 -10.38 5.87 -5.28
N PHE A 153 -10.87 4.94 -4.48
CA PHE A 153 -10.14 3.73 -4.18
C PHE A 153 -11.05 2.53 -3.95
N GLU A 154 -10.48 1.35 -4.19
CA GLU A 154 -11.00 0.06 -3.74
C GLU A 154 -9.95 -0.63 -2.88
N CYS A 155 -10.34 -1.09 -1.71
CA CYS A 155 -9.52 -1.92 -0.85
C CYS A 155 -10.14 -3.31 -0.81
N SER A 156 -9.42 -4.37 -1.19
CA SER A 156 -9.94 -5.74 -1.20
C SER A 156 -8.94 -6.75 -0.67
N MET A 157 -9.45 -7.89 -0.21
CA MET A 157 -8.63 -9.01 0.21
C MET A 157 -8.12 -9.78 -1.00
N ARG A 158 -6.80 -9.84 -1.17
CA ARG A 158 -6.11 -10.53 -2.27
C ARG A 158 -5.09 -11.55 -1.75
N PRO A 159 -5.00 -12.74 -2.37
CA PRO A 159 -3.91 -13.67 -2.09
C PRO A 159 -2.62 -13.17 -2.74
N LEU A 160 -1.48 -13.43 -2.08
CA LEU A 160 -0.16 -13.09 -2.60
C LEU A 160 0.52 -14.33 -3.18
N ALA A 161 1.18 -14.16 -4.33
CA ALA A 161 1.88 -15.23 -5.01
C ALA A 161 3.13 -15.65 -4.22
N CYS A 162 3.28 -16.97 -4.04
CA CYS A 162 4.41 -17.61 -3.33
C CYS A 162 4.60 -17.21 -1.85
N LEU A 163 3.72 -16.38 -1.28
CA LEU A 163 3.78 -15.92 0.10
C LEU A 163 2.67 -16.52 0.97
N ASP A 164 1.92 -17.48 0.44
CA ASP A 164 0.87 -18.21 1.16
C ASP A 164 1.42 -18.95 2.38
N CYS A 165 2.54 -19.65 2.30
CA CYS A 165 3.15 -20.28 3.48
C CYS A 165 3.67 -19.25 4.50
N PHE A 166 4.10 -18.08 4.04
CA PHE A 166 4.58 -17.01 4.91
C PHE A 166 3.43 -16.37 5.71
N LEU A 167 2.30 -16.16 5.03
CA LEU A 167 1.10 -15.50 5.55
C LEU A 167 0.07 -16.47 6.13
N ASP A 168 0.44 -17.74 6.36
CA ASP A 168 -0.45 -18.79 6.87
C ASP A 168 -1.74 -18.91 6.02
N LYS A 169 -1.59 -18.81 4.70
CA LYS A 169 -2.63 -18.84 3.65
C LYS A 169 -3.67 -17.71 3.76
N LYS A 170 -3.37 -16.65 4.51
CA LYS A 170 -4.23 -15.48 4.63
C LYS A 170 -4.05 -14.54 3.44
N SER A 171 -5.17 -13.97 2.99
CA SER A 171 -5.17 -12.82 2.08
C SER A 171 -4.79 -11.54 2.83
N VAL A 172 -4.36 -10.53 2.07
CA VAL A 172 -4.03 -9.19 2.59
C VAL A 172 -4.88 -8.14 1.91
N TRP A 173 -5.09 -7.02 2.60
CA TRP A 173 -5.74 -5.85 2.01
C TRP A 173 -4.82 -5.20 0.98
N VAL A 174 -5.35 -5.00 -0.22
CA VAL A 174 -4.68 -4.34 -1.34
C VAL A 174 -5.56 -3.22 -1.84
N PHE A 175 -4.95 -2.06 -2.07
CA PHE A 175 -5.60 -0.86 -2.55
C PHE A 175 -5.43 -0.72 -4.06
N GLN A 176 -6.49 -0.37 -4.75
CA GLN A 176 -6.45 0.22 -6.07
C GLN A 176 -6.84 1.68 -5.92
N ILE A 177 -6.08 2.59 -6.51
CA ILE A 177 -6.25 4.03 -6.34
C ILE A 177 -6.21 4.67 -7.72
N GLY A 178 -7.19 5.52 -8.05
CA GLY A 178 -7.28 6.14 -9.37
C GLY A 178 -8.54 6.97 -9.54
N VAL A 179 -8.64 7.67 -10.68
CA VAL A 179 -9.83 8.46 -11.04
C VAL A 179 -10.73 7.60 -11.92
N ASP A 180 -12.04 7.61 -11.63
CA ASP A 180 -13.06 6.84 -12.38
C ASP A 180 -12.73 5.34 -12.50
N LEU A 181 -12.22 4.76 -11.40
CA LEU A 181 -11.86 3.34 -11.32
C LEU A 181 -13.04 2.43 -11.67
N ALA A 182 -12.80 1.46 -12.55
CA ALA A 182 -13.71 0.34 -12.74
C ALA A 182 -13.60 -0.61 -11.53
N PRO A 183 -14.70 -0.91 -10.81
CA PRO A 183 -14.65 -1.79 -9.65
C PRO A 183 -14.14 -3.20 -10.00
N TRP A 184 -13.33 -3.80 -9.13
CA TRP A 184 -12.85 -5.18 -9.33
C TRP A 184 -13.98 -6.20 -9.44
N SER A 185 -15.17 -5.92 -8.88
CA SER A 185 -16.33 -6.83 -9.03
C SER A 185 -16.87 -6.92 -10.45
N LEU A 186 -16.54 -5.98 -11.32
CA LEU A 186 -16.95 -6.02 -12.72
C LEU A 186 -15.98 -6.82 -13.59
N LEU A 187 -14.75 -7.02 -13.11
CA LEU A 187 -13.78 -7.95 -13.70
C LEU A 187 -14.11 -9.35 -13.17
N SER A 188 -14.39 -10.30 -14.06
CA SER A 188 -15.04 -11.57 -13.74
C SER A 188 -14.42 -12.28 -12.52
N SER A 189 -15.26 -12.71 -11.58
CA SER A 189 -14.84 -13.27 -10.29
C SER A 189 -14.13 -14.64 -10.36
N GLU A 190 -13.94 -15.22 -11.54
CA GLU A 190 -13.60 -16.64 -11.65
C GLU A 190 -12.16 -16.96 -11.27
N LYS A 191 -11.23 -15.99 -11.29
CA LYS A 191 -9.92 -16.11 -10.64
C LYS A 191 -9.41 -14.74 -10.22
N ARG A 192 -9.56 -14.36 -8.94
CA ARG A 192 -8.74 -13.29 -8.38
C ARG A 192 -7.29 -13.78 -8.43
N GLU A 193 -6.54 -13.34 -9.43
CA GLU A 193 -5.15 -13.74 -9.61
C GLU A 193 -4.33 -13.38 -8.36
N LYS A 194 -3.39 -14.26 -8.02
CA LYS A 194 -2.45 -14.04 -6.92
C LYS A 194 -1.53 -12.88 -7.31
N LEU A 195 -1.33 -11.93 -6.39
CA LEU A 195 -0.52 -10.75 -6.67
C LEU A 195 0.95 -10.99 -6.33
N SER A 196 1.84 -10.56 -7.21
CA SER A 196 3.26 -10.37 -6.90
C SER A 196 3.47 -9.04 -6.17
N ILE A 197 4.47 -8.97 -5.29
CA ILE A 197 4.83 -7.75 -4.56
C ILE A 197 6.10 -7.14 -5.13
N LEU A 198 6.01 -5.88 -5.52
CA LEU A 198 7.12 -5.04 -5.93
C LEU A 198 7.60 -4.19 -4.74
N THR A 199 8.85 -4.38 -4.31
CA THR A 199 9.38 -3.69 -3.11
C THR A 199 10.90 -3.72 -3.06
N THR A 200 11.52 -2.91 -2.19
CA THR A 200 12.89 -3.15 -1.71
C THR A 200 12.87 -4.07 -0.49
N ILE A 201 14.01 -4.67 -0.15
CA ILE A 201 14.08 -5.53 1.04
C ILE A 201 13.83 -4.76 2.34
N ASP A 202 14.33 -3.53 2.45
CA ASP A 202 14.20 -2.71 3.66
C ASP A 202 12.73 -2.36 3.92
N THR A 203 12.01 -1.96 2.87
CA THR A 203 10.56 -1.70 2.94
C THR A 203 9.78 -2.96 3.30
N PHE A 204 10.16 -4.11 2.75
CA PHE A 204 9.52 -5.37 3.09
C PHE A 204 9.80 -5.81 4.54
N ALA A 205 11.03 -5.61 5.02
CA ALA A 205 11.44 -5.89 6.40
C ALA A 205 10.65 -5.05 7.41
N HIS A 206 10.35 -3.78 7.08
CA HIS A 206 9.55 -2.92 7.95
C HIS A 206 8.16 -3.50 8.22
N ILE A 207 7.52 -4.10 7.21
CA ILE A 207 6.17 -4.68 7.35
C ILE A 207 6.22 -6.09 7.93
N ARG A 208 7.33 -6.81 7.81
CA ARG A 208 7.34 -8.27 8.05
C ARG A 208 8.29 -8.73 9.14
N GLY A 209 9.06 -7.81 9.70
CA GLY A 209 10.03 -8.06 10.76
C GLY A 209 11.46 -8.22 10.23
N PRO A 210 12.38 -8.62 11.11
CA PRO A 210 13.81 -8.58 10.82
C PRO A 210 14.19 -9.49 9.64
N VAL A 211 15.13 -8.99 8.84
CA VAL A 211 15.69 -9.66 7.67
C VAL A 211 17.20 -9.67 7.77
N TRP A 212 17.84 -10.76 7.37
CA TRP A 212 19.30 -10.84 7.27
C TRP A 212 19.74 -11.36 5.91
N ALA A 213 20.74 -10.70 5.33
CA ALA A 213 21.30 -11.07 4.05
C ALA A 213 22.37 -12.17 4.21
N GLU A 214 22.29 -13.20 3.38
CA GLU A 214 23.39 -14.15 3.19
C GLU A 214 24.33 -13.58 2.12
N LEU A 215 25.51 -13.15 2.58
CA LEU A 215 26.51 -12.51 1.73
C LEU A 215 27.45 -13.55 1.11
N VAL A 216 27.82 -13.33 -0.13
CA VAL A 216 28.86 -14.05 -0.85
C VAL A 216 29.86 -13.01 -1.36
N GLU A 217 31.14 -13.26 -1.09
CA GLU A 217 32.23 -12.44 -1.62
C GLU A 217 32.52 -12.89 -3.05
N GLN A 218 32.28 -11.98 -3.98
CA GLN A 218 32.64 -12.16 -5.38
C GLN A 218 33.98 -11.46 -5.61
N ASP A 219 34.96 -12.21 -6.12
CA ASP A 219 36.35 -11.84 -6.42
C ASP A 219 37.33 -11.83 -5.25
N SER A 220 38.54 -12.34 -5.50
CA SER A 220 39.68 -12.37 -4.56
C SER A 220 40.46 -11.05 -4.48
N SER A 221 39.87 -9.95 -4.93
CA SER A 221 40.52 -8.64 -4.94
C SER A 221 40.58 -8.04 -3.53
N GLU A 222 41.45 -7.04 -3.30
CA GLU A 222 41.55 -6.34 -2.00
C GLU A 222 40.24 -5.68 -1.54
N ASN A 223 39.29 -5.46 -2.46
CA ASN A 223 37.95 -4.95 -2.17
C ASN A 223 36.88 -5.87 -2.79
N PRO A 224 36.57 -7.02 -2.16
CA PRO A 224 35.62 -7.97 -2.72
C PRO A 224 34.23 -7.34 -2.83
N ILE A 225 33.57 -7.56 -3.97
CA ILE A 225 32.21 -7.08 -4.17
C ILE A 225 31.29 -8.02 -3.40
N LYS A 226 30.72 -7.52 -2.30
CA LYS A 226 29.72 -8.27 -1.54
C LYS A 226 28.42 -8.34 -2.32
N ARG A 227 27.99 -9.56 -2.60
CA ARG A 227 26.76 -9.89 -3.30
C ARG A 227 25.82 -10.62 -2.35
N ILE A 228 24.53 -10.41 -2.50
CA ILE A 228 23.53 -11.04 -1.64
C ILE A 228 22.99 -12.27 -2.36
N LYS A 229 23.19 -13.45 -1.77
CA LYS A 229 22.69 -14.72 -2.30
C LYS A 229 21.20 -14.87 -2.05
N LYS A 230 20.75 -14.49 -0.85
CA LYS A 230 19.34 -14.52 -0.44
C LYS A 230 19.12 -13.73 0.83
N TYR A 231 17.86 -13.40 1.08
CA TYR A 231 17.42 -12.78 2.33
C TYR A 231 16.66 -13.80 3.17
N HIS A 232 17.03 -13.93 4.43
CA HIS A 232 16.40 -14.82 5.37
C HIS A 232 15.39 -14.06 6.24
N PHE A 233 14.34 -14.78 6.61
CA PHE A 233 13.20 -14.33 7.41
C PHE A 233 12.84 -15.41 8.42
N SER A 234 11.95 -15.10 9.36
CA SER A 234 11.55 -16.04 10.43
C SER A 234 11.11 -17.43 9.91
N LYS A 235 10.28 -17.48 8.86
CA LYS A 235 9.68 -18.73 8.34
C LYS A 235 10.34 -19.27 7.05
N GLY A 236 11.37 -18.61 6.51
CA GLY A 236 11.92 -18.96 5.21
C GLY A 236 12.90 -17.93 4.65
N CYS A 237 13.07 -17.93 3.33
CA CYS A 237 13.96 -16.99 2.65
C CYS A 237 13.46 -16.59 1.27
N ILE A 238 13.83 -15.38 0.83
CA ILE A 238 13.65 -14.91 -0.54
C ILE A 238 14.93 -15.12 -1.31
N ARG A 239 14.85 -15.81 -2.45
CA ARG A 239 15.98 -16.01 -3.37
C ARG A 239 15.72 -15.28 -4.68
N PRO A 240 16.75 -14.68 -5.30
CA PRO A 240 16.63 -14.18 -6.66
C PRO A 240 16.45 -15.35 -7.64
N MET A 241 15.63 -15.11 -8.65
CA MET A 241 15.39 -16.03 -9.76
C MET A 241 16.14 -15.56 -11.01
N ALA A 242 16.41 -16.49 -11.93
CA ALA A 242 16.99 -16.17 -13.24
C ALA A 242 16.23 -15.01 -13.90
N LYS A 243 16.98 -13.99 -14.35
CA LYS A 243 16.39 -12.76 -14.90
C LYS A 243 15.52 -13.09 -16.10
N SER A 244 14.28 -12.60 -16.11
CA SER A 244 13.59 -12.35 -17.37
C SER A 244 14.02 -10.98 -17.89
N PHE A 245 14.46 -10.89 -19.14
CA PHE A 245 15.02 -9.70 -19.78
C PHE A 245 14.08 -8.49 -19.91
N VAL A 246 12.88 -8.54 -19.34
CA VAL A 246 11.79 -7.61 -19.65
C VAL A 246 11.78 -6.40 -18.71
N THR A 247 12.28 -6.51 -17.47
CA THR A 247 12.17 -5.43 -16.49
C THR A 247 13.44 -5.27 -15.64
N SER A 248 13.63 -4.08 -15.04
CA SER A 248 14.80 -3.73 -14.22
C SER A 248 14.83 -4.43 -12.85
N GLU A 249 13.69 -4.93 -12.41
CA GLU A 249 13.48 -5.58 -11.13
C GLU A 249 14.07 -7.00 -11.11
N VAL A 250 14.58 -7.41 -9.95
CA VAL A 250 15.00 -8.79 -9.76
C VAL A 250 13.81 -9.62 -9.28
N LYS A 251 13.43 -10.63 -10.06
CA LYS A 251 12.41 -11.59 -9.65
C LYS A 251 12.87 -12.34 -8.41
N GLY A 252 12.02 -12.37 -7.39
CA GLY A 252 12.26 -13.06 -6.13
C GLY A 252 11.21 -14.14 -5.90
N HIS A 253 11.65 -15.30 -5.41
CA HIS A 253 10.76 -16.35 -4.95
C HIS A 253 10.95 -16.59 -3.46
N TRP A 254 9.84 -16.72 -2.73
CA TRP A 254 9.84 -17.08 -1.33
C TRP A 254 9.87 -18.60 -1.19
N PHE A 255 10.78 -19.10 -0.36
CA PHE A 255 10.86 -20.50 0.03
C PHE A 255 10.67 -20.60 1.53
N SER A 256 9.73 -21.44 1.96
CA SER A 256 9.68 -21.86 3.37
C SER A 256 10.95 -22.64 3.73
N TRP A 257 11.29 -22.70 5.02
CA TRP A 257 12.46 -23.48 5.45
C TRP A 257 12.46 -24.93 4.95
N PRO A 258 11.35 -25.69 5.03
CA PRO A 258 11.28 -27.04 4.48
C PRO A 258 11.59 -27.11 2.98
N GLU A 259 11.09 -26.16 2.19
CA GLU A 259 11.35 -26.10 0.74
C GLU A 259 12.82 -25.79 0.45
N GLU A 260 13.38 -24.80 1.14
CA GLU A 260 14.80 -24.44 0.99
C GLU A 260 15.74 -25.58 1.39
N TYR A 261 15.43 -26.31 2.47
CA TYR A 261 16.21 -27.50 2.86
C TYR A 261 16.10 -28.61 1.82
N ARG A 262 14.91 -28.85 1.27
CA ARG A 262 14.71 -29.83 0.20
C ARG A 262 15.51 -29.46 -1.05
N LEU A 263 15.52 -28.18 -1.44
CA LEU A 263 16.31 -27.69 -2.56
C LEU A 263 17.80 -27.87 -2.33
N ARG A 264 18.31 -27.49 -1.16
CA ARG A 264 19.72 -27.72 -0.78
C ARG A 264 20.08 -29.20 -0.84
N PHE A 265 19.21 -30.07 -0.32
CA PHE A 265 19.44 -31.51 -0.35
C PHE A 265 19.48 -32.03 -1.79
N SER A 266 18.51 -31.66 -2.63
CA SER A 266 18.44 -32.10 -4.03
C SER A 266 19.68 -31.74 -4.85
N ARG A 267 20.30 -30.58 -4.59
CA ARG A 267 21.55 -30.15 -5.25
C ARG A 267 22.72 -31.10 -4.98
N TYR A 268 22.76 -31.80 -3.84
CA TYR A 268 23.80 -32.79 -3.58
C TYR A 268 23.64 -34.08 -4.39
N PHE A 269 22.42 -34.42 -4.83
CA PHE A 269 22.13 -35.68 -5.52
C PHE A 269 21.90 -35.53 -7.01
N THR A 270 21.80 -34.30 -7.52
CA THR A 270 21.53 -34.04 -8.94
C THR A 270 22.59 -33.09 -9.51
N PRO A 271 23.73 -33.62 -9.99
CA PRO A 271 24.82 -32.81 -10.56
C PRO A 271 24.39 -31.92 -11.73
N GLN A 272 23.27 -32.23 -12.38
CA GLN A 272 22.72 -31.45 -13.49
C GLN A 272 22.12 -30.10 -13.05
N PHE A 273 21.78 -29.92 -11.77
CA PHE A 273 21.28 -28.65 -11.23
C PHE A 273 22.38 -27.57 -11.04
N GLU A 274 23.66 -27.92 -11.23
CA GLU A 274 24.77 -26.95 -11.19
C GLU A 274 24.82 -26.01 -12.42
N ARG A 275 23.92 -26.19 -13.40
CA ARG A 275 23.95 -25.42 -14.66
C ARG A 275 23.20 -24.09 -14.62
N GLU A 276 22.32 -23.86 -13.65
CA GLU A 276 21.67 -22.55 -13.56
C GLU A 276 22.64 -21.54 -12.95
N PRO A 277 22.94 -20.43 -13.63
CA PRO A 277 23.83 -19.41 -13.10
C PRO A 277 23.24 -18.88 -11.78
N GLU A 278 24.04 -18.92 -10.70
CA GLU A 278 23.61 -18.30 -9.44
C GLU A 278 23.38 -16.80 -9.69
N VAL A 279 22.14 -16.36 -9.45
CA VAL A 279 21.80 -14.95 -9.47
C VAL A 279 22.07 -14.37 -8.10
N PHE A 280 22.61 -13.16 -8.08
CA PHE A 280 22.88 -12.42 -6.87
C PHE A 280 22.19 -11.07 -6.88
N LEU A 281 21.87 -10.58 -5.68
CA LEU A 281 21.23 -9.30 -5.41
C LEU A 281 22.27 -8.26 -4.97
N ARG A 282 21.95 -7.00 -5.25
CA ARG A 282 22.52 -5.80 -4.63
C ARG A 282 21.61 -5.35 -3.50
N LEU A 283 22.14 -4.53 -2.59
CA LEU A 283 21.38 -4.01 -1.46
C LEU A 283 20.15 -3.20 -1.91
N ASP A 284 20.32 -2.37 -2.94
CA ASP A 284 19.29 -1.45 -3.45
C ASP A 284 18.44 -2.05 -4.58
N ASP A 285 18.58 -3.36 -4.87
CA ASP A 285 17.78 -3.98 -5.92
C ASP A 285 16.29 -3.99 -5.54
N LYS A 286 15.46 -3.57 -6.49
CA LYS A 286 14.01 -3.70 -6.39
C LYS A 286 13.61 -5.15 -6.71
N LEU A 287 12.86 -5.76 -5.80
CA LEU A 287 12.43 -7.15 -5.87
C LEU A 287 10.98 -7.24 -6.34
N LEU A 288 10.73 -8.15 -7.30
CA LEU A 288 9.38 -8.62 -7.63
C LEU A 288 9.17 -9.99 -7.00
N ILE A 289 8.63 -10.01 -5.78
CA ILE A 289 8.40 -11.20 -4.97
C ILE A 289 7.11 -11.88 -5.41
N GLY A 290 7.14 -13.18 -5.65
CA GLY A 290 5.96 -13.93 -6.06
C GLY A 290 5.86 -14.18 -7.57
N ALA A 291 6.92 -13.87 -8.32
CA ALA A 291 7.03 -14.35 -9.69
C ALA A 291 6.97 -15.89 -9.68
N GLU A 292 6.03 -16.45 -10.45
CA GLU A 292 5.84 -17.89 -10.53
C GLU A 292 7.13 -18.58 -10.97
N LEU A 293 7.44 -19.70 -10.30
CA LEU A 293 8.39 -20.66 -10.84
C LEU A 293 7.77 -21.24 -12.09
N LEU A 294 8.32 -20.93 -13.25
CA LEU A 294 8.10 -21.75 -14.44
C LEU A 294 8.76 -23.10 -14.14
N VAL A 295 8.00 -24.03 -13.57
CA VAL A 295 8.42 -25.42 -13.43
C VAL A 295 8.33 -26.01 -14.83
N ASN A 296 9.46 -25.98 -15.56
CA ASN A 296 9.62 -26.72 -16.81
C ASN A 296 9.76 -28.22 -16.54
#